data_AF-A0A6G7CB21-F1
#
_entry.id   AF-A0A6G7CB21-F1
#
_cell.length_a   1.000
_cell.length_b   1.000
_cell.length_c   1.000
_cell.angle_alpha   90.00
_cell.angle_beta   90.00
_cell.angle_gamma   90.00
#
_symmetry.space_group_name_H-M   'P 1'
#
loop_
_entity.id
_entity.type
_entity.pdbx_description
1 polymer ?
#
loop_
_entity_poly.entity_id
_entity_poly.type
_entity_poly.pdbx_seq_one_letter_code
_entity_poly.pdbx_strand_id
1 'polypeptide(L)'
;MEKSSFQISYDSLVEIVVKMIKDGEIGNRFSHLRKDRVELIINKISSYGWYIDDFSKESKISSSKCLKLIYSNFPEKLDDYLSDYYNKKMIQIENDLKSSYPKRNAIITEAFYVHKNKLFHSSICLFITIIDGICDDVLDAKFFKNVKDLPEIKVKLEEKKMKYSDFLLSPIKNKGAINGWEKELNKYPIRLNRHEIIHGKDINYGNEINSLKIVSMLSYVNFVLTHFD
;
A
#
# COMPACT_ATOMS: atom_id res chain seq x y z
N MET A 1 -23.01 -9.23 -48.35
CA MET A 1 -22.33 -8.00 -48.79
C MET A 1 -22.34 -7.00 -47.65
N GLU A 2 -21.14 -6.68 -47.18
CA GLU A 2 -20.73 -5.44 -46.48
C GLU A 2 -21.45 -4.19 -47.03
N LYS A 3 -21.62 -3.04 -46.35
CA LYS A 3 -20.97 -2.38 -45.22
C LYS A 3 -21.95 -1.28 -44.78
N SER A 4 -22.07 -0.98 -43.49
CA SER A 4 -22.50 0.35 -43.04
C SER A 4 -21.72 0.70 -41.79
N SER A 5 -20.71 1.54 -42.03
CA SER A 5 -19.69 1.99 -41.12
C SER A 5 -20.25 2.84 -39.99
N PHE A 6 -19.74 2.53 -38.80
CA PHE A 6 -19.73 3.32 -37.57
C PHE A 6 -19.55 4.82 -37.82
N GLN A 7 -20.55 5.61 -37.41
CA GLN A 7 -20.43 7.05 -37.24
C GLN A 7 -20.06 7.30 -35.77
N ILE A 8 -18.77 7.21 -35.47
CA ILE A 8 -18.23 7.63 -34.17
C ILE A 8 -18.29 9.16 -34.15
N SER A 9 -19.12 9.72 -33.27
CA SER A 9 -19.21 11.17 -33.03
C SER A 9 -17.82 11.75 -32.74
N TYR A 10 -17.51 12.92 -33.29
CA TYR A 10 -16.27 13.65 -33.01
C TYR A 10 -16.03 13.85 -31.51
N ASP A 11 -17.10 13.93 -30.71
CA ASP A 11 -17.03 14.04 -29.25
C ASP A 11 -16.43 12.79 -28.59
N SER A 12 -16.67 11.60 -29.17
CA SER A 12 -16.09 10.34 -28.69
C SER A 12 -14.58 10.25 -28.98
N LEU A 13 -14.09 10.83 -30.07
CA LEU A 13 -12.66 10.87 -30.38
C LEU A 13 -11.93 11.85 -29.47
N VAL A 14 -12.54 13.00 -29.15
CA VAL A 14 -11.97 13.94 -28.18
C VAL A 14 -11.94 13.31 -26.78
N GLU A 15 -12.98 12.59 -26.36
CA GLU A 15 -12.95 11.83 -25.10
C GLU A 15 -11.88 10.74 -25.10
N ILE A 16 -11.73 9.99 -26.21
CA ILE A 16 -10.67 8.97 -26.34
C ILE A 16 -9.29 9.62 -26.32
N VAL A 17 -9.09 10.76 -26.97
CA VAL A 17 -7.82 11.49 -26.99
C VAL A 17 -7.52 12.11 -25.64
N VAL A 18 -8.51 12.68 -24.94
CA VAL A 18 -8.36 13.16 -23.55
C VAL A 18 -8.06 12.00 -22.60
N LYS A 19 -8.66 10.83 -22.82
CA LYS A 19 -8.39 9.60 -22.07
C LYS A 19 -6.99 9.04 -22.38
N MET A 20 -6.53 9.12 -23.64
CA MET A 20 -5.17 8.77 -24.06
C MET A 20 -4.12 9.76 -23.55
N ILE A 21 -4.45 11.05 -23.43
CA ILE A 21 -3.59 12.08 -22.83
C ILE A 21 -3.49 11.84 -21.31
N LYS A 22 -4.60 11.48 -20.63
CA LYS A 22 -4.57 11.01 -19.23
C LYS A 22 -3.81 9.69 -19.05
N ASP A 23 -3.89 8.78 -20.02
CA ASP A 23 -3.09 7.54 -20.03
C ASP A 23 -1.58 7.83 -20.16
N GLY A 24 -1.23 8.91 -20.87
CA GLY A 24 0.13 9.46 -20.94
C GLY A 24 0.60 10.07 -19.62
N GLU A 25 -0.29 10.56 -18.75
CA GLU A 25 0.09 11.13 -17.46
C GLU A 25 0.59 10.09 -16.46
N ILE A 26 -0.02 8.90 -16.38
CA ILE A 26 0.47 7.84 -15.48
C ILE A 26 1.84 7.33 -15.97
N GLY A 27 1.98 7.17 -17.29
CA GLY A 27 3.25 6.84 -17.93
C GLY A 27 4.33 7.89 -17.69
N ASN A 28 4.00 9.19 -17.78
CA ASN A 28 4.92 10.30 -17.55
C ASN A 28 5.23 10.56 -16.07
N ARG A 29 4.28 10.34 -15.15
CA ARG A 29 4.49 10.49 -13.70
C ARG A 29 5.59 9.55 -13.21
N PHE A 30 5.62 8.33 -13.75
CA PHE A 30 6.62 7.31 -13.41
C PHE A 30 7.65 7.04 -14.52
N SER A 31 7.70 7.85 -15.59
CA SER A 31 8.64 7.64 -16.71
C SER A 31 10.10 7.76 -16.27
N HIS A 32 10.34 8.50 -15.19
CA HIS A 32 11.63 8.64 -14.54
C HIS A 32 12.07 7.38 -13.77
N LEU A 33 11.16 6.43 -13.52
CA LEU A 33 11.43 5.21 -12.77
C LEU A 33 11.82 4.06 -13.71
N ARG A 34 12.93 3.39 -13.41
CA ARG A 34 13.21 2.06 -13.98
C ARG A 34 12.33 1.02 -13.27
N LYS A 35 11.17 0.72 -13.85
CA LYS A 35 10.08 -0.07 -13.25
C LYS A 35 10.56 -1.38 -12.59
N ASP A 36 11.35 -2.20 -13.29
CA ASP A 36 11.84 -3.49 -12.76
C ASP A 36 12.72 -3.31 -11.52
N ARG A 37 13.54 -2.25 -11.50
CA ARG A 37 14.38 -1.90 -10.36
C ARG A 37 13.52 -1.42 -9.19
N VAL A 38 12.50 -0.61 -9.46
CA VAL A 38 11.58 -0.11 -8.41
C VAL A 38 10.77 -1.25 -7.82
N GLU A 39 10.30 -2.19 -8.65
CA GLU A 39 9.60 -3.39 -8.19
C GLU A 39 10.46 -4.24 -7.25
N LEU A 40 11.71 -4.50 -7.62
CA LEU A 40 12.65 -5.21 -6.74
C LEU A 40 12.82 -4.48 -5.40
N ILE A 41 12.94 -3.15 -5.45
CA ILE A 41 13.16 -2.31 -4.26
C ILE A 41 11.97 -2.40 -3.30
N ILE A 42 10.77 -2.12 -3.78
CA ILE A 42 9.58 -2.10 -2.93
C ILE A 42 9.23 -3.48 -2.39
N ASN A 43 9.43 -4.55 -3.17
CA ASN A 43 9.28 -5.92 -2.68
C ASN A 43 10.29 -6.23 -1.57
N LYS A 44 11.53 -5.75 -1.73
CA LYS A 44 12.54 -5.97 -0.70
C LYS A 44 12.21 -5.17 0.56
N ILE A 45 11.81 -3.92 0.44
CA ILE A 45 11.41 -3.07 1.57
C ILE A 45 10.18 -3.67 2.29
N SER A 46 9.18 -4.17 1.55
CA SER A 46 7.99 -4.81 2.13
C SER A 46 8.28 -6.12 2.84
N SER A 47 9.33 -6.85 2.45
CA SER A 47 9.79 -8.01 3.21
C SER A 47 10.25 -7.65 4.63
N TYR A 48 10.69 -6.40 4.86
CA TYR A 48 11.00 -5.84 6.18
C TYR A 48 9.80 -5.15 6.86
N GLY A 49 8.59 -5.28 6.29
CA GLY A 49 7.34 -4.75 6.84
C GLY A 49 7.03 -3.30 6.47
N TRP A 50 7.86 -2.66 5.66
CA TRP A 50 7.66 -1.26 5.26
C TRP A 50 7.04 -1.16 3.87
N TYR A 51 6.11 -0.24 3.69
CA TYR A 51 5.46 0.02 2.41
C TYR A 51 5.73 1.46 2.01
N ILE A 52 6.06 1.69 0.73
CA ILE A 52 6.40 3.02 0.22
C ILE A 52 5.18 3.60 -0.48
N ASP A 53 4.79 4.82 -0.12
CA ASP A 53 3.56 5.49 -0.55
C ASP A 53 3.82 6.83 -1.26
N ASP A 54 5.08 7.21 -1.45
CA ASP A 54 5.50 8.43 -2.13
C ASP A 54 6.53 8.11 -3.22
N PHE A 55 6.03 8.08 -4.45
CA PHE A 55 6.79 7.84 -5.67
C PHE A 55 6.97 9.12 -6.50
N SER A 56 6.72 10.29 -5.91
CA SER A 56 6.89 11.57 -6.58
C SER A 56 8.38 11.89 -6.77
N LYS A 57 8.68 12.81 -7.70
CA LYS A 57 10.06 13.31 -7.90
C LYS A 57 10.61 14.02 -6.66
N GLU A 58 9.73 14.53 -5.81
CA GLU A 58 10.05 15.25 -4.57
C GLU A 58 10.02 14.34 -3.34
N SER A 59 9.88 13.01 -3.55
CA SER A 59 9.83 12.04 -2.48
C SER A 59 11.01 12.18 -1.53
N LYS A 60 10.69 12.35 -0.24
CA LYS A 60 11.69 12.42 0.82
C LYS A 60 12.29 11.05 1.14
N ILE A 61 11.74 9.98 0.54
CA ILE A 61 12.26 8.62 0.66
C ILE A 61 13.27 8.35 -0.45
N SER A 62 14.50 8.07 -0.05
CA SER A 62 15.56 7.64 -0.96
C SER A 62 15.55 6.12 -1.10
N SER A 63 14.93 5.63 -2.17
CA SER A 63 14.90 4.20 -2.53
C SER A 63 16.29 3.57 -2.61
N SER A 64 17.30 4.31 -3.06
CA SER A 64 18.70 3.84 -3.09
C SER A 64 19.32 3.72 -1.70
N LYS A 65 19.00 4.64 -0.78
CA LYS A 65 19.40 4.55 0.64
C LYS A 65 18.77 3.33 1.31
N CYS A 66 17.47 3.10 1.11
CA CYS A 66 16.78 1.92 1.66
C CYS A 66 17.46 0.62 1.22
N LEU A 67 17.75 0.46 -0.08
CA LEU A 67 18.48 -0.71 -0.57
C LEU A 67 19.87 -0.85 0.05
N LYS A 68 20.62 0.26 0.14
CA LYS A 68 21.97 0.23 0.72
C LYS A 68 21.92 -0.30 2.16
N LEU A 69 20.97 0.19 2.97
CA LEU A 69 20.81 -0.27 4.35
C LEU A 69 20.46 -1.76 4.43
N ILE A 70 19.58 -2.23 3.55
CA ILE A 70 19.20 -3.65 3.47
C ILE A 70 20.39 -4.53 3.07
N TYR A 71 21.08 -4.20 1.98
CA TYR A 71 22.19 -5.03 1.46
C TYR A 71 23.46 -4.94 2.30
N SER A 72 23.65 -3.85 3.04
CA SER A 72 24.72 -3.73 4.03
C SER A 72 24.36 -4.39 5.38
N ASN A 73 23.23 -5.12 5.46
CA ASN A 73 22.77 -5.83 6.65
C ASN A 73 22.57 -4.92 7.88
N PHE A 74 22.02 -3.72 7.67
CA PHE A 74 21.66 -2.77 8.74
C PHE A 74 20.14 -2.52 8.78
N PRO A 75 19.31 -3.53 9.11
CA PRO A 75 17.86 -3.40 9.15
C PRO A 75 17.37 -2.39 10.21
N GLU A 76 18.09 -2.25 11.33
CA GLU A 76 17.77 -1.25 12.37
C GLU A 76 17.86 0.17 11.83
N LYS A 77 18.89 0.47 11.02
CA LYS A 77 19.03 1.79 10.38
C LYS A 77 17.96 2.05 9.32
N LEU A 78 17.42 1.00 8.71
CA LEU A 78 16.25 1.11 7.82
C LEU A 78 15.02 1.49 8.65
N ASP A 79 14.81 0.82 9.78
CA ASP A 79 13.73 1.12 10.71
C ASP A 79 13.84 2.57 11.22
N ASP A 80 15.01 3.05 11.63
CA ASP A 80 15.23 4.44 12.04
C ASP A 80 14.87 5.43 10.93
N TYR A 81 15.36 5.16 9.70
CA TYR A 81 15.17 6.05 8.56
C TYR A 81 13.69 6.18 8.16
N LEU A 82 12.98 5.07 8.09
CA LEU A 82 11.57 5.06 7.70
C LEU A 82 10.65 5.49 8.84
N SER A 83 11.02 5.21 10.10
CA SER A 83 10.29 5.71 11.26
C SER A 83 10.33 7.23 11.32
N ASP A 84 11.50 7.87 11.10
CA ASP A 84 11.60 9.34 11.04
C ASP A 84 10.69 9.94 9.96
N TYR A 85 10.66 9.33 8.77
CA TYR A 85 9.78 9.76 7.69
C TYR A 85 8.29 9.64 8.06
N TYR A 86 7.86 8.46 8.55
CA TYR A 86 6.46 8.22 8.85
C TYR A 86 5.95 8.97 10.07
N ASN A 87 6.80 9.19 11.08
CA ASN A 87 6.47 10.06 12.21
C ASN A 87 6.21 11.50 11.76
N LYS A 88 7.03 12.04 10.85
CA LYS A 88 6.81 13.38 10.27
C LYS A 88 5.55 13.45 9.40
N LYS A 89 5.19 12.35 8.73
CA LYS A 89 4.02 12.27 7.85
C LYS A 89 2.72 11.93 8.58
N MET A 90 2.77 11.56 9.86
CA MET A 90 1.63 10.99 10.61
C MET A 90 0.35 11.82 10.53
N ILE A 91 0.43 13.13 10.77
CA ILE A 91 -0.73 14.05 10.73
C ILE A 91 -1.32 14.12 9.31
N GLN A 92 -0.46 14.14 8.29
CA GLN A 92 -0.90 14.15 6.91
C GLN A 92 -1.66 12.84 6.59
N ILE A 93 -1.09 11.68 6.96
CA ILE A 93 -1.73 10.38 6.71
C ILE A 93 -3.11 10.31 7.38
N GLU A 94 -3.22 10.75 8.64
CA GLU A 94 -4.50 10.78 9.34
C GLU A 94 -5.54 11.63 8.60
N ASN A 95 -5.16 12.84 8.17
CA ASN A 95 -6.05 13.74 7.45
C ASN A 95 -6.47 13.19 6.09
N ASP A 96 -5.52 12.64 5.33
CA ASP A 96 -5.77 12.03 4.02
C ASP A 96 -6.77 10.87 4.16
N LEU A 97 -6.60 10.00 5.16
CA LEU A 97 -7.53 8.91 5.43
C LEU A 97 -8.92 9.40 5.84
N LYS A 98 -9.01 10.42 6.70
CA LYS A 98 -10.30 10.98 7.12
C LYS A 98 -11.05 11.63 5.97
N SER A 99 -10.32 12.30 5.07
CA SER A 99 -10.87 12.91 3.88
C SER A 99 -11.36 11.87 2.87
N SER A 100 -10.56 10.82 2.62
CA SER A 100 -10.90 9.75 1.67
C SER A 100 -12.03 8.84 2.18
N TYR A 101 -12.12 8.60 3.49
CA TYR A 101 -13.04 7.64 4.09
C TYR A 101 -13.87 8.24 5.23
N PRO A 102 -14.76 9.22 4.95
CA PRO A 102 -15.50 9.95 5.98
C PRO A 102 -16.39 9.05 6.84
N LYS A 103 -16.92 7.95 6.28
CA LYS A 103 -17.71 6.93 7.01
C LYS A 103 -16.90 6.24 8.12
N ARG A 104 -15.56 6.24 8.02
CA ARG A 104 -14.64 5.59 8.96
C ARG A 104 -13.92 6.58 9.88
N ASN A 105 -14.31 7.86 9.87
CA ASN A 105 -13.60 8.90 10.61
C ASN A 105 -13.47 8.59 12.11
N ALA A 106 -14.49 8.02 12.74
CA ALA A 106 -14.45 7.64 14.16
C ALA A 106 -13.34 6.63 14.46
N ILE A 107 -13.31 5.49 13.76
CA ILE A 107 -12.30 4.44 13.99
C ILE A 107 -10.89 4.87 13.55
N ILE A 108 -10.79 5.70 12.49
CA ILE A 108 -9.51 6.30 12.09
C ILE A 108 -8.98 7.21 13.20
N THR A 109 -9.81 8.12 13.71
CA THR A 109 -9.43 9.02 14.82
C THR A 109 -8.96 8.23 16.03
N GLU A 110 -9.69 7.17 16.40
CA GLU A 110 -9.32 6.30 17.51
C GLU A 110 -7.97 5.62 17.27
N ALA A 111 -7.74 5.05 16.09
CA ALA A 111 -6.50 4.35 15.76
C ALA A 111 -5.25 5.24 15.88
N PHE A 112 -5.33 6.48 15.38
CA PHE A 112 -4.24 7.45 15.51
C PHE A 112 -4.11 7.98 16.93
N TYR A 113 -5.21 8.16 17.66
CA TYR A 113 -5.19 8.52 19.08
C TYR A 113 -4.46 7.46 19.92
N VAL A 114 -4.77 6.18 19.75
CA VAL A 114 -4.12 5.12 20.54
C VAL A 114 -2.64 4.96 20.16
N HIS A 115 -2.28 5.14 18.88
CA HIS A 115 -0.88 5.18 18.45
C HIS A 115 -0.10 6.31 19.14
N LYS A 116 -0.65 7.54 19.12
CA LYS A 116 -0.06 8.72 19.77
C LYS A 116 0.12 8.52 21.28
N ASN A 117 -0.79 7.79 21.91
CA ASN A 117 -0.72 7.44 23.33
C ASN A 117 0.11 6.18 23.63
N LYS A 118 0.87 5.66 22.65
CA LYS A 118 1.76 4.49 22.79
C LYS A 118 1.03 3.20 23.16
N LEU A 119 -0.27 3.11 22.91
CA LEU A 119 -1.08 1.91 23.10
C LEU A 119 -0.95 1.02 21.84
N PHE A 120 0.27 0.53 21.59
CA PHE A 120 0.65 -0.05 20.29
C PHE A 120 -0.06 -1.35 19.96
N HIS A 121 -0.39 -2.18 20.95
CA HIS A 121 -1.20 -3.39 20.71
C HIS A 121 -2.55 -3.03 20.09
N SER A 122 -3.24 -2.03 20.67
CA SER A 122 -4.53 -1.55 20.18
C SER A 122 -4.40 -0.84 18.83
N SER A 123 -3.37 0.01 18.65
CA SER A 123 -3.19 0.75 17.40
C SER A 123 -2.97 -0.19 16.21
N ILE A 124 -2.12 -1.21 16.38
CA ILE A 124 -1.83 -2.20 15.34
C ILE A 124 -3.10 -2.96 14.93
N CYS A 125 -3.89 -3.43 15.90
CA CYS A 125 -5.15 -4.12 15.63
C CYS A 125 -6.14 -3.21 14.88
N LEU A 126 -6.32 -1.97 15.33
CA LEU A 126 -7.21 -1.01 14.67
C LEU A 126 -6.76 -0.68 13.25
N PHE A 127 -5.47 -0.45 13.02
CA PHE A 127 -4.95 -0.20 11.67
C PHE A 127 -5.16 -1.39 10.73
N ILE A 128 -4.94 -2.63 11.20
CA ILE A 128 -5.23 -3.84 10.42
C ILE A 128 -6.71 -3.90 10.03
N THR A 129 -7.62 -3.60 10.96
CA THR A 129 -9.07 -3.56 10.67
C THR A 129 -9.42 -2.45 9.67
N ILE A 130 -8.81 -1.27 9.78
CA ILE A 130 -9.03 -0.16 8.85
C ILE A 130 -8.57 -0.53 7.44
N ILE A 131 -7.41 -1.19 7.29
CA ILE A 131 -6.90 -1.64 5.98
C ILE A 131 -7.93 -2.52 5.26
N ASP A 132 -8.49 -3.54 5.91
CA ASP A 132 -9.54 -4.36 5.29
C ASP A 132 -10.81 -3.56 5.01
N GLY A 133 -11.16 -2.63 5.90
CA GLY A 133 -12.34 -1.80 5.78
C GLY A 133 -12.30 -0.85 4.57
N ILE A 134 -11.19 -0.16 4.34
CA ILE A 134 -11.07 0.77 3.21
C ILE A 134 -11.09 0.03 1.86
N CYS A 135 -10.50 -1.17 1.80
CA CYS A 135 -10.58 -2.01 0.60
C CYS A 135 -12.01 -2.45 0.32
N ASP A 136 -12.77 -2.78 1.35
CA ASP A 136 -14.18 -3.17 1.23
C ASP A 136 -15.03 -2.03 0.69
N ASP A 137 -14.86 -0.83 1.25
CA ASP A 137 -15.60 0.37 0.83
C ASP A 137 -15.36 0.73 -0.64
N VAL A 138 -14.13 0.57 -1.13
CA VAL A 138 -13.74 0.99 -2.48
C VAL A 138 -13.94 -0.11 -3.50
N LEU A 139 -13.62 -1.37 -3.18
CA LEU A 139 -13.49 -2.47 -4.14
C LEU A 139 -14.44 -3.64 -3.89
N ASP A 140 -15.20 -3.64 -2.78
CA ASP A 140 -15.96 -4.82 -2.33
C ASP A 140 -15.03 -6.06 -2.21
N ALA A 141 -13.86 -5.83 -1.61
CA ALA A 141 -12.83 -6.85 -1.38
C ALA A 141 -12.07 -6.60 -0.09
N LYS A 142 -11.57 -7.68 0.52
CA LYS A 142 -10.67 -7.59 1.68
C LYS A 142 -9.22 -7.59 1.22
N PHE A 143 -8.37 -6.83 1.90
CA PHE A 143 -6.94 -6.83 1.63
C PHE A 143 -6.31 -8.17 1.99
N PHE A 144 -6.70 -8.73 3.14
CA PHE A 144 -6.07 -9.92 3.71
C PHE A 144 -6.74 -11.25 3.31
N LYS A 145 -7.76 -11.21 2.45
CA LYS A 145 -8.42 -12.42 1.93
C LYS A 145 -7.79 -12.85 0.62
N ASN A 146 -7.61 -14.16 0.46
CA ASN A 146 -7.17 -14.76 -0.80
C ASN A 146 -8.33 -15.46 -1.50
N VAL A 147 -8.37 -15.36 -2.82
CA VAL A 147 -9.25 -16.10 -3.74
C VAL A 147 -8.37 -16.88 -4.70
N LYS A 148 -8.45 -18.21 -4.68
CA LYS A 148 -7.64 -19.11 -5.53
C LYS A 148 -6.13 -18.76 -5.46
N ASP A 149 -5.62 -18.64 -4.25
CA ASP A 149 -4.21 -18.29 -3.92
C ASP A 149 -3.74 -16.88 -4.33
N LEU A 150 -4.63 -16.06 -4.89
CA LEU A 150 -4.35 -14.65 -5.19
C LEU A 150 -5.05 -13.72 -4.18
N PRO A 151 -4.44 -12.58 -3.80
CA PRO A 151 -5.11 -11.57 -2.99
C PRO A 151 -6.41 -11.10 -3.67
N GLU A 152 -7.53 -11.08 -2.95
CA GLU A 152 -8.86 -10.71 -3.49
C GLU A 152 -8.85 -9.30 -4.09
N ILE A 153 -8.15 -8.39 -3.42
CA ILE A 153 -7.96 -7.02 -3.90
C ILE A 153 -7.35 -6.98 -5.31
N LYS A 154 -6.39 -7.86 -5.63
CA LYS A 154 -5.77 -7.89 -6.97
C LYS A 154 -6.81 -8.19 -8.05
N VAL A 155 -7.65 -9.19 -7.81
CA VAL A 155 -8.68 -9.60 -8.76
C VAL A 155 -9.65 -8.44 -9.03
N LYS A 156 -10.09 -7.75 -7.97
CA LYS A 156 -10.98 -6.58 -8.10
C LYS A 156 -10.32 -5.38 -8.80
N LEU A 157 -9.06 -5.11 -8.49
CA LEU A 157 -8.27 -4.06 -9.12
C LEU A 157 -8.17 -4.29 -10.65
N GLU A 158 -7.93 -5.54 -11.06
CA GLU A 158 -7.90 -5.94 -12.48
C GLU A 158 -9.29 -5.88 -13.14
N GLU A 159 -10.35 -6.33 -12.46
CA GLU A 159 -11.75 -6.25 -12.94
C GLU A 159 -12.21 -4.82 -13.22
N LYS A 160 -11.83 -3.87 -12.36
CA LYS A 160 -12.16 -2.44 -12.53
C LYS A 160 -11.39 -1.77 -13.68
N LYS A 161 -10.52 -2.48 -14.40
CA LYS A 161 -9.64 -1.94 -15.47
C LYS A 161 -8.81 -0.73 -15.02
N MET A 162 -8.57 -0.60 -13.71
CA MET A 162 -7.73 0.45 -13.19
C MET A 162 -6.29 0.16 -13.65
N LYS A 163 -5.67 1.13 -14.34
CA LYS A 163 -4.36 0.96 -14.96
C LYS A 163 -3.27 1.14 -13.91
N TYR A 164 -2.88 0.03 -13.27
CA TYR A 164 -1.75 0.03 -12.35
C TYR A 164 -0.44 -0.20 -13.09
N SER A 165 0.63 0.42 -12.61
CA SER A 165 1.96 -0.08 -12.93
C SER A 165 2.20 -1.34 -12.10
N ASP A 166 2.60 -2.45 -12.74
CA ASP A 166 2.74 -3.76 -12.07
C ASP A 166 3.59 -3.73 -10.80
N PHE A 167 4.62 -2.87 -10.77
CA PHE A 167 5.44 -2.64 -9.59
C PHE A 167 4.60 -2.16 -8.41
N LEU A 168 3.66 -1.23 -8.60
CA LEU A 168 2.84 -0.71 -7.50
C LEU A 168 1.97 -1.78 -6.85
N LEU A 169 1.61 -2.84 -7.56
CA LEU A 169 0.87 -3.96 -6.98
C LEU A 169 1.78 -5.05 -6.43
N SER A 170 3.09 -4.96 -6.62
CA SER A 170 4.01 -6.02 -6.22
C SER A 170 4.01 -6.29 -4.71
N PRO A 171 3.91 -5.29 -3.80
CA PRO A 171 3.78 -5.56 -2.36
C PRO A 171 2.44 -6.20 -1.96
N ILE A 172 1.42 -6.10 -2.82
CA ILE A 172 0.13 -6.78 -2.64
C ILE A 172 0.23 -8.22 -3.14
N LYS A 173 0.80 -8.41 -4.35
CA LYS A 173 0.99 -9.71 -5.01
C LYS A 173 1.90 -10.63 -4.21
N ASN A 174 3.03 -10.10 -3.74
CA ASN A 174 4.00 -10.85 -2.98
C ASN A 174 3.61 -10.78 -1.50
N LYS A 175 3.28 -11.93 -0.91
CA LYS A 175 3.05 -12.04 0.53
C LYS A 175 4.27 -11.46 1.25
N GLY A 176 4.08 -10.40 2.02
CA GLY A 176 5.06 -9.83 2.94
C GLY A 176 4.91 -10.43 4.34
N ALA A 177 5.68 -9.91 5.29
CA ALA A 177 5.66 -10.42 6.67
C ALA A 177 4.28 -10.31 7.35
N ILE A 178 3.47 -9.31 6.95
CA ILE A 178 2.16 -9.01 7.55
C ILE A 178 1.06 -9.93 7.03
N ASN A 179 1.05 -10.23 5.74
CA ASN A 179 0.04 -11.04 5.04
C ASN A 179 0.53 -12.46 4.67
N GLY A 180 1.72 -12.86 5.11
CA GLY A 180 2.26 -14.21 4.95
C GLY A 180 1.52 -15.27 5.77
N TRP A 181 1.65 -16.53 5.38
CA TRP A 181 1.14 -17.65 6.16
C TRP A 181 2.02 -17.86 7.40
N GLU A 182 1.45 -18.32 8.51
CA GLU A 182 2.19 -18.59 9.76
C GLU A 182 3.38 -19.55 9.53
N LYS A 183 3.20 -20.55 8.66
CA LYS A 183 4.24 -21.52 8.29
C LYS A 183 5.38 -20.92 7.45
N GLU A 184 5.20 -19.71 6.93
CA GLU A 184 6.16 -19.02 6.05
C GLU A 184 6.92 -17.90 6.77
N LEU A 185 6.69 -17.70 8.07
CA LEU A 185 7.33 -16.60 8.81
C LEU A 185 8.85 -16.66 8.82
N ASN A 186 9.42 -17.85 8.81
CA ASN A 186 10.87 -18.06 8.73
C ASN A 186 11.50 -17.54 7.42
N LYS A 187 10.68 -17.20 6.41
CA LYS A 187 11.13 -16.62 5.13
C LYS A 187 11.31 -15.10 5.21
N TYR A 188 10.83 -14.45 6.28
CA TYR A 188 10.89 -13.00 6.43
C TYR A 188 11.88 -12.57 7.52
N PRO A 189 12.57 -11.43 7.34
CA PRO A 189 13.52 -10.89 8.32
C PRO A 189 12.84 -10.35 9.57
N ILE A 190 11.52 -10.22 9.58
CA ILE A 190 10.74 -9.72 10.72
C ILE A 190 9.58 -10.67 11.03
N ARG A 191 9.12 -10.63 12.27
CA ARG A 191 7.90 -11.31 12.72
C ARG A 191 6.85 -10.25 13.07
N LEU A 192 5.96 -9.99 12.14
CA LEU A 192 4.84 -9.05 12.30
C LEU A 192 3.64 -9.59 11.53
N ASN A 193 3.12 -10.74 11.95
CA ASN A 193 2.13 -11.47 11.18
C ASN A 193 0.71 -11.19 11.67
N ARG A 194 -0.21 -10.81 10.77
CA ARG A 194 -1.59 -10.51 11.18
C ARG A 194 -2.30 -11.70 11.84
N HIS A 195 -2.04 -12.93 11.40
CA HIS A 195 -2.73 -14.10 11.93
C HIS A 195 -2.26 -14.36 13.36
N GLU A 196 -0.96 -14.28 13.61
CA GLU A 196 -0.42 -14.37 14.98
C GLU A 196 -0.91 -13.25 15.89
N ILE A 197 -0.99 -12.01 15.39
CA ILE A 197 -1.48 -10.84 16.15
C ILE A 197 -2.95 -11.01 16.52
N ILE A 198 -3.82 -11.29 15.54
CA ILE A 198 -5.27 -11.35 15.76
C ILE A 198 -5.66 -12.56 16.63
N HIS A 199 -4.93 -13.67 16.53
CA HIS A 199 -5.14 -14.83 17.40
C HIS A 199 -4.37 -14.78 18.73
N GLY A 200 -3.66 -13.68 19.02
CA GLY A 200 -2.92 -13.50 20.27
C GLY A 200 -1.76 -14.48 20.47
N LYS A 201 -1.23 -15.06 19.39
CA LYS A 201 -0.05 -15.95 19.42
C LYS A 201 1.24 -15.14 19.61
N ASP A 202 1.34 -14.01 18.92
CA ASP A 202 2.39 -13.02 19.18
C ASP A 202 1.85 -12.03 20.22
N ILE A 203 2.56 -11.90 21.34
CA ILE A 203 2.23 -10.96 22.42
C ILE A 203 3.17 -9.76 22.46
N ASN A 204 4.27 -9.82 21.70
CA ASN A 204 5.35 -8.82 21.70
C ASN A 204 5.27 -7.85 20.51
N TYR A 205 4.24 -7.98 19.67
CA TYR A 205 4.06 -7.13 18.49
C TYR A 205 3.85 -5.65 18.82
N GLY A 206 3.36 -5.32 20.02
CA GLY A 206 3.00 -3.97 20.43
C GLY A 206 4.19 -3.07 20.74
N ASN A 207 4.84 -2.56 19.70
CA ASN A 207 5.88 -1.53 19.78
C ASN A 207 5.72 -0.49 18.67
N GLU A 208 6.44 0.63 18.82
CA GLU A 208 6.34 1.78 17.91
C GLU A 208 6.71 1.42 16.47
N ILE A 209 7.83 0.72 16.26
CA ILE A 209 8.31 0.32 14.93
C ILE A 209 7.26 -0.52 14.20
N ASN A 210 6.70 -1.51 14.88
CA ASN A 210 5.64 -2.35 14.31
C ASN A 210 4.39 -1.53 14.00
N SER A 211 4.00 -0.60 14.88
CA SER A 211 2.87 0.28 14.59
C SER A 211 3.13 1.18 13.38
N LEU A 212 4.34 1.72 13.22
CA LEU A 212 4.72 2.53 12.07
C LEU A 212 4.78 1.72 10.77
N LYS A 213 5.21 0.45 10.83
CA LYS A 213 5.14 -0.49 9.71
C LYS A 213 3.71 -0.67 9.23
N ILE A 214 2.74 -0.87 10.15
CA ILE A 214 1.32 -0.95 9.76
C ILE A 214 0.78 0.39 9.25
N VAL A 215 1.17 1.52 9.84
CA VAL A 215 0.81 2.86 9.33
C VAL A 215 1.32 3.05 7.90
N SER A 216 2.56 2.65 7.61
CA SER A 216 3.13 2.72 6.25
C SER A 216 2.31 1.89 5.26
N MET A 217 1.86 0.71 5.68
CA MET A 217 1.01 -0.17 4.90
C MET A 217 -0.35 0.47 4.63
N LEU A 218 -1.00 1.02 5.66
CA LEU A 218 -2.29 1.72 5.54
C LEU A 218 -2.19 2.92 4.59
N SER A 219 -1.12 3.72 4.70
CA SER A 219 -0.89 4.85 3.82
C SER A 219 -0.66 4.42 2.37
N TYR A 220 0.13 3.36 2.16
CA TYR A 220 0.32 2.76 0.85
C TYR A 220 -0.98 2.21 0.24
N VAL A 221 -1.82 1.53 1.03
CA VAL A 221 -3.12 1.03 0.55
C VAL A 221 -4.00 2.21 0.15
N ASN A 222 -4.06 3.26 0.97
CA ASN A 222 -4.78 4.48 0.61
C ASN A 222 -4.24 5.09 -0.70
N PHE A 223 -2.91 5.16 -0.87
CA PHE A 223 -2.29 5.63 -2.12
C PHE A 223 -2.76 4.81 -3.32
N VAL A 224 -2.69 3.48 -3.26
CA VAL A 224 -3.12 2.59 -4.34
C VAL A 224 -4.60 2.77 -4.68
N LEU A 225 -5.46 2.94 -3.68
CA LEU A 225 -6.90 3.09 -3.87
C LEU A 225 -7.30 4.47 -4.40
N THR A 226 -6.58 5.54 -4.04
CA THR A 226 -6.98 6.93 -4.34
C THR A 226 -6.29 7.52 -5.57
N HIS A 227 -5.09 7.07 -5.93
CA HIS A 227 -4.31 7.68 -7.01
C HIS A 227 -4.62 7.10 -8.40
N PHE A 228 -5.58 6.18 -8.52
CA PHE A 228 -5.89 5.47 -9.77
C PHE A 228 -7.38 5.34 -10.09
N ASP A 229 -8.25 6.09 -9.38
CA ASP A 229 -9.61 6.44 -9.82
C ASP A 229 -9.57 7.66 -10.77
#